data_AF-A0A7K4AHX2-F1
#
_entry.id   AF-A0A7K4AHX2-F1
#
_cell.length_a   1.000
_cell.length_b   1.000
_cell.length_c   1.000
_cell.angle_alpha   90.00
_cell.angle_beta   90.00
_cell.angle_gamma   90.00
#
_symmetry.space_group_name_H-M   'P 1'
#
loop_
_entity.id
_entity.type
_entity.pdbx_description
1 polymer ?
#
loop_
_entity_poly.entity_id
_entity_poly.type
_entity_poly.pdbx_seq_one_letter_code
_entity_poly.pdbx_strand_id
1 'polypeptide(L)'
;AGIRVGATCVLTRANAGALAGLVELCSYLGNIEGIAIDFLRQAGRGDNSMQPDAVVASRGIEAAIERAEGLAQMGGSLVRFRELERMRNTVEEGRERLHHCYFDACRSVVVMPGGEAFACPSMLRPELRLGNIEEPDFAKRLIGRMVRARRSVQDPQECRTCRDRWLCGGPCLAHCVPESNLAIECAVKRAFMRHLRSSSLIPPSTISLLKTQSSSE
;
A
#
# COMPACT_ATOMS: atom_id res chain seq x y z
N ALA A 1 -19.54 21.19 10.01
CA ALA A 1 -18.28 20.69 10.62
C ALA A 1 -18.51 19.25 11.08
N GLY A 2 -17.52 18.35 10.95
CA GLY A 2 -17.67 16.92 11.29
C GLY A 2 -17.26 15.92 10.19
N ILE A 3 -16.67 16.38 9.08
CA ILE A 3 -16.17 15.48 8.03
C ILE A 3 -14.84 14.88 8.50
N ARG A 4 -14.84 13.56 8.68
CA ARG A 4 -13.64 12.75 8.92
C ARG A 4 -12.92 12.52 7.60
N VAL A 5 -11.61 12.73 7.56
CA VAL A 5 -10.83 12.63 6.33
C VAL A 5 -9.62 11.71 6.52
N GLY A 6 -9.21 11.08 5.42
CA GLY A 6 -7.91 10.40 5.33
C GLY A 6 -6.88 11.33 4.70
N ALA A 7 -5.69 11.39 5.27
CA ALA A 7 -4.54 12.04 4.65
C ALA A 7 -3.80 11.05 3.74
N THR A 8 -3.31 11.53 2.60
CA THR A 8 -2.37 10.78 1.77
C THR A 8 -1.04 11.53 1.77
N CYS A 9 0.04 10.83 2.10
CA CYS A 9 1.39 11.37 2.09
C CYS A 9 2.24 10.61 1.07
N VAL A 10 2.72 11.32 0.05
CA VAL A 10 3.73 10.78 -0.87
C VAL A 10 5.09 10.85 -0.19
N LEU A 11 5.71 9.69 0.02
CA LEU A 11 7.00 9.56 0.68
C LEU A 11 8.14 9.94 -0.27
N THR A 12 8.95 10.91 0.16
CA THR A 12 10.07 11.47 -0.61
C THR A 12 11.28 11.65 0.31
N ARG A 13 12.44 11.94 -0.27
CA ARG A 13 13.64 12.32 0.46
C ARG A 13 13.42 13.49 1.41
N ALA A 14 12.59 14.45 1.02
CA ALA A 14 12.35 15.68 1.78
C ALA A 14 11.54 15.45 3.06
N ASN A 15 10.69 14.41 3.12
CA ASN A 15 9.77 14.21 4.24
C ASN A 15 9.96 12.89 5.00
N ALA A 16 10.76 11.94 4.49
CA ALA A 16 10.92 10.64 5.11
C ALA A 16 11.39 10.70 6.58
N GLY A 17 12.25 11.66 6.91
CA GLY A 17 12.71 11.88 8.30
C GLY A 17 11.76 12.70 9.18
N ALA A 18 10.65 13.22 8.64
CA ALA A 18 9.78 14.20 9.31
C ALA A 18 8.34 13.71 9.50
N LEU A 19 8.06 12.41 9.29
CA LEU A 19 6.71 11.85 9.36
C LEU A 19 6.05 11.98 10.74
N ALA A 20 6.83 12.04 11.82
CA ALA A 20 6.30 12.31 13.16
C ALA A 20 5.65 13.70 13.26
N GLY A 21 6.21 14.72 12.61
CA GLY A 21 5.60 16.06 12.55
C GLY A 21 4.31 16.10 11.73
N LEU A 22 4.19 15.26 10.69
CA LEU A 22 2.93 15.08 9.97
C LEU A 22 1.84 14.50 10.90
N VAL A 23 2.21 13.53 11.74
CA VAL A 23 1.28 12.95 12.72
C VAL A 23 0.82 13.99 13.74
N GLU A 24 1.71 14.86 14.22
CA GLU A 24 1.35 15.98 15.11
C GLU A 24 0.33 16.91 14.45
N LEU A 25 0.59 17.32 13.20
CA LEU A 25 -0.34 18.14 12.44
C LEU A 25 -1.70 17.44 12.26
N CYS A 26 -1.71 16.16 11.89
CA CYS A 26 -2.94 15.40 11.70
C CYS A 26 -3.73 15.26 13.00
N SER A 27 -3.06 15.03 14.13
CA SER A 27 -3.68 14.94 15.44
C SER A 27 -4.26 16.29 15.87
N TYR A 28 -3.51 17.38 15.66
CA TYR A 28 -3.93 18.75 15.96
C TYR A 28 -5.18 19.16 15.18
N LEU A 29 -5.27 18.81 13.89
CA LEU A 29 -6.45 19.09 13.07
C LEU A 29 -7.70 18.35 13.57
N GLY A 30 -7.54 17.24 14.28
CA GLY A 30 -8.61 16.53 15.01
C GLY A 30 -9.65 15.80 14.16
N ASN A 31 -9.68 16.04 12.84
CA ASN A 31 -10.60 15.37 11.91
C ASN A 31 -9.90 14.40 10.94
N ILE A 32 -8.59 14.21 11.07
CA ILE A 32 -7.81 13.25 10.27
C ILE A 32 -7.73 11.91 11.02
N GLU A 33 -8.37 10.88 10.49
CA GLU A 33 -8.39 9.56 11.13
C GLU A 33 -7.14 8.72 10.88
N GLY A 34 -6.52 8.94 9.73
CA GLY A 34 -5.36 8.17 9.36
C GLY A 34 -4.69 8.63 8.09
N ILE A 35 -3.47 8.10 7.92
CA ILE A 35 -2.54 8.44 6.87
C ILE A 35 -2.35 7.20 5.97
N ALA A 36 -2.50 7.39 4.67
CA ALA A 36 -2.00 6.49 3.65
C ALA A 36 -0.61 6.96 3.20
N ILE A 37 0.37 6.06 3.24
CA ILE A 37 1.71 6.31 2.73
C ILE A 37 1.78 5.79 1.30
N ASP A 38 1.90 6.72 0.35
CA ASP A 38 2.11 6.42 -1.05
C ASP A 38 3.59 6.57 -1.36
N PHE A 39 4.16 5.65 -2.14
CA PHE A 39 5.56 5.78 -2.56
C PHE A 39 5.65 6.64 -3.82
N LEU A 40 6.72 7.42 -3.90
CA LEU A 40 6.97 8.28 -5.04
C LEU A 40 7.07 7.46 -6.34
N ARG A 41 6.16 7.73 -7.27
CA ARG A 41 6.20 7.22 -8.64
C ARG A 41 7.02 8.15 -9.53
N GLN A 42 7.72 7.57 -10.50
CA GLN A 42 8.34 8.30 -11.61
C GLN A 42 7.25 8.74 -12.60
N ALA A 43 6.39 9.68 -12.18
CA ALA A 43 5.28 10.17 -12.98
C ALA A 43 5.19 11.71 -12.88
N GLY A 44 4.94 12.36 -14.01
CA GLY A 44 4.89 13.82 -14.08
C GLY A 44 6.23 14.44 -13.70
N ARG A 45 6.27 15.16 -12.57
CA ARG A 45 7.49 15.81 -12.03
C ARG A 45 8.24 14.98 -10.98
N GLY A 46 7.76 13.79 -10.65
CA GLY A 46 8.45 12.91 -9.71
C GLY A 46 9.58 12.15 -10.41
N ASP A 47 10.78 12.16 -9.83
CA ASP A 47 11.95 11.45 -10.34
C ASP A 47 12.74 10.71 -9.23
N ASN A 48 13.74 9.94 -9.64
CA ASN A 48 14.55 9.11 -8.73
C ASN A 48 15.38 9.93 -7.72
N SER A 49 15.74 11.16 -8.05
CA SER A 49 16.44 12.06 -7.14
C SER A 49 15.55 12.54 -5.98
N MET A 50 14.24 12.31 -6.04
CA MET A 50 13.33 12.62 -4.94
C MET A 50 13.01 11.41 -4.07
N GLN A 51 13.48 10.20 -4.43
CA GLN A 51 13.27 9.02 -3.61
C GLN A 51 14.06 9.10 -2.29
N PRO A 52 13.45 8.70 -1.16
CA PRO A 52 14.13 8.62 0.11
C PRO A 52 15.10 7.44 0.15
N ASP A 53 16.04 7.50 1.08
CA ASP A 53 16.76 6.30 1.51
C ASP A 53 15.79 5.34 2.24
N ALA A 54 15.96 4.03 2.02
CA ALA A 54 15.05 3.01 2.56
C ALA A 54 15.13 2.90 4.10
N VAL A 55 16.31 3.10 4.68
CA VAL A 55 16.51 3.08 6.14
C VAL A 55 15.88 4.31 6.77
N VAL A 56 16.09 5.49 6.18
CA VAL A 56 15.46 6.73 6.64
C VAL A 56 13.94 6.63 6.57
N ALA A 57 13.40 6.13 5.45
CA ALA A 57 11.97 5.88 5.29
C ALA A 57 11.41 4.93 6.35
N SER A 58 12.07 3.80 6.61
CA SER A 58 11.66 2.85 7.65
C SER A 58 11.64 3.51 9.03
N ARG A 59 12.72 4.18 9.42
CA ARG A 59 12.83 4.84 10.74
C ARG A 59 11.79 5.94 10.91
N GLY A 60 11.53 6.70 9.84
CA GLY A 60 10.49 7.72 9.84
C GLY A 60 9.11 7.15 10.14
N ILE A 61 8.79 5.96 9.60
CA ILE A 61 7.51 5.28 9.87
C ILE A 61 7.44 4.82 11.32
N GLU A 62 8.50 4.23 11.86
CA GLU A 62 8.56 3.81 13.28
C GLU A 62 8.33 5.00 14.21
N ALA A 63 9.08 6.09 14.01
CA ALA A 63 8.93 7.32 14.79
C ALA A 63 7.53 7.94 14.66
N ALA A 64 6.91 7.86 13.49
CA ALA A 64 5.56 8.38 13.27
C ALA A 64 4.49 7.55 14.00
N ILE A 65 4.64 6.22 14.03
CA ILE A 65 3.73 5.35 14.79
C ILE A 65 3.86 5.62 16.28
N GLU A 66 5.09 5.62 16.82
CA GLU A 66 5.35 5.92 18.23
C GLU A 66 4.79 7.30 18.61
N ARG A 67 4.94 8.30 17.73
CA ARG A 67 4.39 9.63 17.97
C ARG A 67 2.86 9.64 18.00
N ALA A 68 2.21 8.89 17.10
CA ALA A 68 0.75 8.81 17.05
C ALA A 68 0.18 8.19 18.33
N GLU A 69 0.79 7.11 18.81
CA GLU A 69 0.40 6.45 20.05
C GLU A 69 0.66 7.35 21.27
N GLY A 70 1.82 8.01 21.33
CA GLY A 70 2.14 8.95 22.41
C GLY A 70 1.18 10.12 22.48
N LEU A 71 0.80 10.72 21.34
CA LEU A 71 -0.21 11.79 21.30
C LEU A 71 -1.58 11.30 21.80
N ALA A 72 -2.00 10.10 21.40
CA ALA A 72 -3.25 9.52 21.86
C ALA A 72 -3.26 9.28 23.38
N GLN A 73 -2.15 8.83 23.95
CA GLN A 73 -1.99 8.66 25.41
C GLN A 73 -2.07 10.00 26.17
N MET A 74 -1.68 11.10 25.53
CA MET A 74 -1.80 12.46 26.07
C MET A 74 -3.20 13.08 25.87
N GLY A 75 -4.18 12.32 25.34
CA GLY A 75 -5.53 12.80 25.06
C GLY A 75 -5.71 13.46 23.69
N GLY A 76 -4.68 13.42 22.84
CA GLY A 76 -4.76 13.84 21.44
C GLY A 76 -5.56 12.87 20.57
N SER A 77 -5.90 13.29 19.35
CA SER A 77 -6.57 12.40 18.39
C SER A 77 -5.60 11.34 17.88
N LEU A 78 -5.98 10.06 17.97
CA LEU A 78 -5.21 8.95 17.43
C LEU A 78 -5.24 8.96 15.90
N VAL A 79 -4.08 9.16 15.28
CA VAL A 79 -3.89 9.09 13.83
C VAL A 79 -3.40 7.69 13.46
N ARG A 80 -4.20 6.95 12.70
CA ARG A 80 -3.85 5.58 12.27
C ARG A 80 -3.06 5.55 10.97
N PHE A 81 -2.40 4.44 10.68
CA PHE A 81 -1.77 4.21 9.38
C PHE A 81 -2.55 3.15 8.61
N ARG A 82 -3.00 3.47 7.39
CA ARG A 82 -3.88 2.57 6.62
C ARG A 82 -3.27 1.18 6.42
N GLU A 83 -1.96 1.11 6.13
CA GLU A 83 -1.29 -0.16 5.91
C GLU A 83 -1.13 -0.96 7.22
N LEU A 84 -0.91 -0.29 8.36
CA LEU A 84 -0.85 -0.96 9.66
C LEU A 84 -2.21 -1.55 10.05
N GLU A 85 -3.29 -0.76 9.92
CA GLU A 85 -4.64 -1.24 10.24
C GLU A 85 -5.07 -2.38 9.32
N ARG A 86 -4.72 -2.32 8.02
CA ARG A 86 -4.95 -3.44 7.10
C ARG A 86 -4.23 -4.70 7.55
N MET A 87 -2.94 -4.60 7.94
CA MET A 87 -2.18 -5.74 8.43
C MET A 87 -2.77 -6.30 9.74
N ARG A 88 -3.17 -5.41 10.67
CA ARG A 88 -3.83 -5.78 11.92
C ARG A 88 -5.11 -6.58 11.65
N ASN A 89 -6.02 -6.06 10.82
CA ASN A 89 -7.24 -6.77 10.45
C ASN A 89 -6.96 -8.13 9.76
N THR A 90 -5.93 -8.20 8.92
CA THR A 90 -5.54 -9.47 8.26
C THR A 90 -5.17 -10.53 9.29
N VAL A 91 -4.41 -10.15 10.33
CA VAL A 91 -4.00 -11.06 11.39
C VAL A 91 -5.15 -11.42 12.33
N GLU A 92 -5.94 -10.44 12.75
CA GLU A 92 -7.09 -10.65 13.66
C GLU A 92 -8.13 -11.60 13.07
N GLU A 93 -8.33 -11.53 11.76
CA GLU A 93 -9.27 -12.42 11.07
C GLU A 93 -8.66 -13.75 10.60
N GLY A 94 -7.36 -13.99 10.88
CA GLY A 94 -6.67 -15.21 10.44
C GLY A 94 -6.64 -15.39 8.93
N ARG A 95 -6.61 -14.29 8.16
CA ARG A 95 -6.63 -14.28 6.69
C ARG A 95 -5.24 -14.05 6.13
N GLU A 96 -5.12 -14.21 4.82
CA GLU A 96 -3.96 -13.80 4.04
C GLU A 96 -4.30 -12.74 2.99
N ARG A 97 -3.32 -11.91 2.65
CA ARG A 97 -3.40 -10.94 1.56
C ARG A 97 -2.97 -11.59 0.26
N LEU A 98 -3.97 -12.05 -0.50
CA LEU A 98 -3.78 -12.61 -1.84
C LEU A 98 -3.37 -11.57 -2.89
N HIS A 99 -3.84 -10.34 -2.73
CA HIS A 99 -3.63 -9.26 -3.70
C HIS A 99 -3.14 -7.97 -3.04
N HIS A 100 -2.18 -7.31 -3.67
CA HIS A 100 -1.68 -6.00 -3.26
C HIS A 100 -2.78 -4.93 -3.34
N CYS A 101 -3.46 -4.81 -4.48
CA CYS A 101 -4.49 -3.79 -4.68
C CYS A 101 -5.61 -4.28 -5.62
N TYR A 102 -6.57 -3.42 -5.93
CA TYR A 102 -7.67 -3.76 -6.84
C TYR A 102 -7.22 -4.05 -8.27
N PHE A 103 -6.12 -3.47 -8.74
CA PHE A 103 -5.53 -3.85 -10.03
C PHE A 103 -5.02 -5.29 -9.98
N ASP A 104 -4.30 -5.64 -8.92
CA ASP A 104 -3.79 -7.00 -8.71
C ASP A 104 -4.94 -8.02 -8.60
N ALA A 105 -6.03 -7.64 -7.94
CA ALA A 105 -7.24 -8.45 -7.82
C ALA A 105 -8.14 -8.46 -9.08
N CYS A 106 -7.79 -7.74 -10.15
CA CYS A 106 -8.65 -7.54 -11.33
C CYS A 106 -10.06 -7.00 -10.99
N ARG A 107 -10.13 -6.04 -10.06
CA ARG A 107 -11.37 -5.47 -9.51
C ARG A 107 -11.43 -3.93 -9.58
N SER A 108 -10.59 -3.29 -10.38
CA SER A 108 -10.63 -1.84 -10.61
C SER A 108 -10.70 -1.48 -12.07
N VAL A 109 -11.51 -0.47 -12.36
CA VAL A 109 -11.56 0.22 -13.65
C VAL A 109 -11.40 1.71 -13.39
N VAL A 110 -10.54 2.35 -14.17
CA VAL A 110 -10.34 3.78 -14.25
C VAL A 110 -10.88 4.21 -15.60
N VAL A 111 -11.75 5.20 -15.62
CA VAL A 111 -12.36 5.74 -16.84
C VAL A 111 -11.83 7.16 -17.04
N MET A 112 -11.21 7.40 -18.18
CA MET A 112 -10.72 8.71 -18.59
C MET A 112 -11.89 9.55 -19.15
N PRO A 113 -11.77 10.89 -19.24
CA PRO A 113 -12.84 11.74 -19.76
C PRO A 113 -13.33 11.37 -21.16
N GLY A 114 -12.48 10.80 -22.02
CA GLY A 114 -12.85 10.31 -23.36
C GLY A 114 -13.46 8.90 -23.39
N GLY A 115 -13.73 8.31 -22.23
CA GLY A 115 -14.27 6.96 -22.10
C GLY A 115 -13.23 5.84 -22.14
N GLU A 116 -11.94 6.15 -22.34
CA GLU A 116 -10.90 5.13 -22.29
C GLU A 116 -10.79 4.52 -20.90
N ALA A 117 -10.79 3.19 -20.84
CA ALA A 117 -10.72 2.45 -19.60
C ALA A 117 -9.33 1.87 -19.37
N PHE A 118 -8.86 1.91 -18.13
CA PHE A 118 -7.60 1.32 -17.65
C PHE A 118 -7.84 0.57 -16.35
N ALA A 119 -6.94 -0.34 -15.99
CA ALA A 119 -7.09 -1.13 -14.77
C ALA A 119 -6.49 -0.44 -13.52
N CYS A 120 -5.63 0.57 -13.71
CA CYS A 120 -4.91 1.26 -12.64
C CYS A 120 -4.62 2.72 -13.01
N PRO A 121 -4.86 3.69 -12.11
CA PRO A 121 -4.64 5.12 -12.43
C PRO A 121 -3.16 5.45 -12.55
N SER A 122 -2.28 4.63 -11.99
CA SER A 122 -0.82 4.75 -12.09
C SER A 122 -0.25 4.22 -13.41
N MET A 123 -1.05 3.56 -14.24
CA MET A 123 -0.58 2.78 -15.38
C MET A 123 -1.43 3.04 -16.62
N LEU A 124 -1.54 4.32 -17.00
CA LEU A 124 -2.26 4.78 -18.18
C LEU A 124 -1.47 4.55 -19.48
N ARG A 125 -0.86 3.37 -19.63
CA ARG A 125 -0.06 3.00 -20.79
C ARG A 125 -0.93 2.34 -21.85
N PRO A 126 -0.73 2.59 -23.15
CA PRO A 126 -1.54 2.00 -24.21
C PRO A 126 -1.67 0.47 -24.15
N GLU A 127 -0.61 -0.21 -23.73
CA GLU A 127 -0.57 -1.68 -23.65
C GLU A 127 -1.46 -2.25 -22.53
N LEU A 128 -1.84 -1.42 -21.55
CA LEU A 128 -2.70 -1.76 -20.41
C LEU A 128 -4.13 -1.25 -20.56
N ARG A 129 -4.48 -0.69 -21.72
CA ARG A 129 -5.82 -0.18 -22.00
C ARG A 129 -6.85 -1.31 -22.03
N LEU A 130 -7.97 -1.11 -21.34
CA LEU A 130 -9.10 -2.03 -21.25
C LEU A 130 -10.19 -1.76 -22.32
N GLY A 131 -9.98 -0.79 -23.21
CA GLY A 131 -10.91 -0.39 -24.28
C GLY A 131 -11.50 1.00 -24.04
N ASN A 132 -12.68 1.25 -24.59
CA ASN A 132 -13.54 2.39 -24.30
C ASN A 132 -14.89 1.90 -23.74
N ILE A 133 -15.44 2.61 -22.75
CA ILE A 133 -16.73 2.29 -22.12
C ILE A 133 -17.92 2.33 -23.09
N GLU A 134 -17.78 3.04 -24.22
CA GLU A 134 -18.79 3.15 -25.28
C GLU A 134 -18.80 1.95 -26.23
N GLU A 135 -17.83 1.02 -26.14
CA GLU A 135 -17.82 -0.17 -26.97
C GLU A 135 -19.01 -1.11 -26.62
N PRO A 136 -19.78 -1.62 -27.61
CA PRO A 136 -20.98 -2.44 -27.36
C PRO A 136 -20.76 -3.68 -26.48
N ASP A 137 -19.55 -4.26 -26.52
CA ASP A 137 -19.17 -5.45 -25.74
C ASP A 137 -18.18 -5.14 -24.61
N PHE A 138 -18.02 -3.86 -24.22
CA PHE A 138 -17.06 -3.44 -23.19
C PHE A 138 -17.22 -4.27 -21.92
N ALA A 139 -18.43 -4.29 -21.34
CA ALA A 139 -18.71 -4.98 -20.08
C ALA A 139 -18.47 -6.49 -20.18
N LYS A 140 -18.87 -7.13 -21.30
CA LYS A 140 -18.68 -8.58 -21.52
C LYS A 140 -17.20 -8.96 -21.60
N ARG A 141 -16.35 -8.07 -22.13
CA ARG A 141 -14.90 -8.31 -22.32
C ARG A 141 -14.06 -7.81 -21.17
N LEU A 142 -14.62 -7.02 -20.26
CA LEU A 142 -13.89 -6.28 -19.22
C LEU A 142 -13.02 -7.19 -18.34
N ILE A 143 -13.60 -8.25 -17.77
CA ILE A 143 -12.86 -9.19 -16.90
C ILE A 143 -11.66 -9.80 -17.65
N GLY A 144 -11.87 -10.28 -18.88
CA GLY A 144 -10.80 -10.87 -19.69
C GLY A 144 -9.68 -9.86 -20.02
N ARG A 145 -10.04 -8.59 -20.26
CA ARG A 145 -9.08 -7.51 -20.48
C ARG A 145 -8.30 -7.16 -19.21
N MET A 146 -8.95 -7.14 -18.04
CA MET A 146 -8.27 -6.91 -16.75
C MET A 146 -7.28 -8.04 -16.42
N VAL A 147 -7.67 -9.31 -16.61
CA VAL A 147 -6.78 -10.46 -16.42
C VAL A 147 -5.57 -10.38 -17.34
N ARG A 148 -5.77 -10.01 -18.61
CA ARG A 148 -4.67 -9.80 -19.57
C ARG A 148 -3.74 -8.68 -19.12
N ALA A 149 -4.28 -7.53 -18.74
CA ALA A 149 -3.51 -6.39 -18.25
C ALA A 149 -2.68 -6.76 -17.01
N ARG A 150 -3.27 -7.48 -16.05
CA ARG A 150 -2.56 -7.95 -14.85
C ARG A 150 -1.42 -8.91 -15.16
N ARG A 151 -1.64 -9.88 -16.05
CA ARG A 151 -0.62 -10.85 -16.47
C ARG A 151 0.57 -10.22 -17.21
N SER A 152 0.36 -9.06 -17.82
CA SER A 152 1.44 -8.33 -18.51
C SER A 152 2.42 -7.62 -17.56
N VAL A 153 2.08 -7.52 -16.26
CA VAL A 153 2.95 -6.94 -15.23
C VAL A 153 3.53 -8.06 -14.37
N GLN A 154 4.85 -8.16 -14.31
CA GLN A 154 5.53 -9.21 -13.57
C GLN A 154 5.61 -8.88 -12.08
N ASP A 155 5.42 -9.90 -11.24
CA ASP A 155 5.71 -9.79 -9.81
C ASP A 155 7.23 -9.81 -9.57
N PRO A 156 7.75 -9.04 -8.60
CA PRO A 156 9.16 -9.06 -8.25
C PRO A 156 9.58 -10.45 -7.78
N GLN A 157 10.73 -10.93 -8.27
CA GLN A 157 11.22 -12.28 -7.96
C GLN A 157 11.47 -12.47 -6.46
N GLU A 158 12.03 -11.46 -5.79
CA GLU A 158 12.29 -11.45 -4.34
C GLU A 158 11.05 -11.68 -3.49
N CYS A 159 9.86 -11.34 -4.00
CA CYS A 159 8.61 -11.53 -3.27
C CYS A 159 8.12 -12.99 -3.33
N ARG A 160 8.49 -13.78 -4.35
CA ARG A 160 7.95 -15.13 -4.57
C ARG A 160 8.26 -16.10 -3.43
N THR A 161 9.41 -15.93 -2.79
CA THR A 161 9.87 -16.77 -1.66
C THR A 161 9.84 -16.03 -0.33
N CYS A 162 9.29 -14.81 -0.29
CA CYS A 162 9.27 -13.98 0.90
C CYS A 162 8.23 -14.48 1.91
N ARG A 163 8.70 -14.84 3.12
CA ARG A 163 7.86 -15.32 4.24
C ARG A 163 6.87 -14.29 4.77
N ASP A 164 7.05 -13.01 4.43
CA ASP A 164 6.19 -11.92 4.87
C ASP A 164 5.15 -11.54 3.80
N ARG A 165 5.18 -12.16 2.60
CA ARG A 165 4.30 -11.79 1.47
C ARG A 165 2.83 -12.02 1.76
N TRP A 166 2.48 -13.07 2.50
CA TRP A 166 1.10 -13.34 2.90
C TRP A 166 0.47 -12.17 3.66
N LEU A 167 1.27 -11.35 4.36
CA LEU A 167 0.79 -10.19 5.10
C LEU A 167 0.91 -8.91 4.27
N CYS A 168 2.04 -8.71 3.58
CA CYS A 168 2.34 -7.44 2.90
C CYS A 168 1.79 -7.35 1.46
N GLY A 169 1.52 -8.48 0.81
CA GLY A 169 0.99 -8.56 -0.56
C GLY A 169 1.96 -8.20 -1.68
N GLY A 170 3.25 -7.96 -1.38
CA GLY A 170 4.23 -7.45 -2.36
C GLY A 170 4.09 -5.94 -2.62
N PRO A 171 4.89 -5.36 -3.51
CA PRO A 171 4.87 -3.93 -3.78
C PRO A 171 3.72 -3.51 -4.71
N CYS A 172 3.56 -2.19 -4.90
CA CYS A 172 2.68 -1.68 -5.93
C CYS A 172 3.18 -2.10 -7.31
N LEU A 173 2.32 -2.74 -8.10
CA LEU A 173 2.65 -3.20 -9.45
C LEU A 173 3.02 -2.07 -10.41
N ALA A 174 2.62 -0.83 -10.12
CA ALA A 174 3.07 0.34 -10.86
C ALA A 174 4.55 0.69 -10.63
N HIS A 175 5.16 0.20 -9.54
CA HIS A 175 6.60 0.29 -9.28
C HIS A 175 7.36 -0.93 -9.80
N CYS A 176 6.69 -1.95 -10.36
CA CYS A 176 7.37 -3.10 -10.95
C CYS A 176 7.87 -2.78 -12.36
N VAL A 177 8.71 -1.74 -12.48
CA VAL A 177 9.42 -1.34 -13.70
C VAL A 177 10.93 -1.44 -13.48
N PRO A 178 11.74 -1.68 -14.53
CA PRO A 178 13.17 -1.99 -14.37
C PRO A 178 13.99 -0.99 -13.54
N GLU A 179 13.61 0.29 -13.55
CA GLU A 179 14.36 1.38 -12.91
C GLU A 179 13.86 1.73 -11.49
N SER A 180 12.87 1.00 -10.98
CA SER A 180 12.27 1.31 -9.67
C SER A 180 12.98 0.61 -8.52
N ASN A 181 13.28 1.38 -7.47
CA ASN A 181 13.81 0.87 -6.22
C ASN A 181 12.69 0.36 -5.30
N LEU A 182 12.41 -0.94 -5.37
CA LEU A 182 11.40 -1.61 -4.53
C LEU A 182 11.82 -1.73 -3.06
N ALA A 183 13.10 -1.52 -2.73
CA ALA A 183 13.60 -1.66 -1.37
C ALA A 183 12.95 -0.68 -0.39
N ILE A 184 12.55 0.51 -0.87
CA ILE A 184 11.90 1.54 -0.05
C ILE A 184 10.52 1.04 0.42
N GLU A 185 9.69 0.55 -0.51
CA GLU A 185 8.36 0.02 -0.20
C GLU A 185 8.46 -1.22 0.71
N CYS A 186 9.42 -2.11 0.43
CA CYS A 186 9.68 -3.27 1.27
C CYS A 186 10.09 -2.87 2.70
N ALA A 187 11.02 -1.91 2.86
CA ALA A 187 11.50 -1.45 4.16
C ALA A 187 10.39 -0.80 5.00
N VAL A 188 9.58 0.08 4.38
CA VAL A 188 8.43 0.71 5.04
C VAL A 188 7.39 -0.31 5.48
N LYS A 189 7.05 -1.29 4.63
CA LYS A 189 6.12 -2.36 5.03
C LYS A 189 6.69 -3.22 6.15
N ARG A 190 8.00 -3.50 6.14
CA ARG A 190 8.66 -4.20 7.24
C ARG A 190 8.62 -3.40 8.54
N ALA A 191 8.69 -2.06 8.51
CA ALA A 191 8.50 -1.24 9.70
C ALA A 191 7.10 -1.44 10.31
N PHE A 192 6.04 -1.38 9.50
CA PHE A 192 4.68 -1.68 9.97
C PHE A 192 4.56 -3.09 10.55
N MET A 193 5.11 -4.10 9.87
CA MET A 193 5.07 -5.49 10.37
C MET A 193 5.86 -5.68 11.66
N ARG A 194 7.01 -5.00 11.83
CA ARG A 194 7.78 -5.04 13.07
C ARG A 194 6.97 -4.47 14.23
N HIS A 195 6.36 -3.30 14.03
CA HIS A 195 5.49 -2.70 15.04
C HIS A 195 4.30 -3.62 15.39
N LEU A 196 3.62 -4.17 14.39
CA LEU A 196 2.50 -5.09 14.61
C LEU A 196 2.88 -6.33 15.44
N ARG A 197 4.11 -6.84 15.27
CA ARG A 197 4.62 -8.00 16.03
C ARG A 197 5.04 -7.64 17.45
N SER A 198 5.45 -6.40 17.71
CA SER A 198 5.83 -5.94 19.05
C SER A 198 4.62 -5.56 19.90
N SER A 199 3.52 -5.10 19.29
CA SER A 199 2.27 -4.90 20.01
C SER A 199 1.71 -6.29 20.37
N SER A 200 1.46 -6.56 21.64
CA SER A 200 1.06 -7.85 22.24
C SER A 200 -0.28 -8.46 21.77
N LEU A 201 -0.72 -8.14 20.55
CA LEU A 201 -1.99 -8.52 19.93
C LEU A 201 -1.92 -9.83 19.13
N ILE A 202 -0.76 -10.48 19.03
CA ILE A 202 -0.62 -11.76 18.31
C ILE A 202 -0.14 -12.84 19.29
N PRO A 203 -1.02 -13.76 19.71
CA PRO A 203 -0.59 -14.98 20.38
C PRO A 203 0.39 -15.73 19.47
N PRO A 204 1.54 -16.23 19.99
CA PRO A 204 2.51 -17.00 19.20
C PRO A 204 1.90 -18.19 18.43
N SER A 205 0.75 -18.71 18.88
CA SER A 205 0.02 -19.82 18.28
C SER A 205 -0.58 -19.50 16.90
N THR A 206 -0.93 -18.25 16.59
CA THR A 206 -1.57 -17.88 15.31
C THR A 206 -0.57 -17.88 14.14
N ILE A 207 0.69 -17.53 14.40
CA ILE A 207 1.75 -17.51 13.36
C ILE A 207 2.17 -18.94 12.96
N SER A 208 2.04 -19.91 13.87
CA SER A 208 2.43 -21.30 13.60
C SER A 208 1.36 -22.10 12.83
N LEU A 209 0.08 -21.73 12.95
CA LEU A 209 -1.05 -22.38 12.25
C LEU A 209 -1.19 -21.94 10.78
N LEU A 210 -0.81 -20.69 10.46
CA LEU A 210 -0.85 -20.19 9.07
C LEU A 210 0.26 -20.80 8.19
N LYS A 211 1.36 -21.31 8.77
CA LYS A 211 2.43 -21.98 8.01
C LYS A 211 2.09 -23.41 7.61
N THR A 212 1.18 -24.09 8.32
CA THR A 212 0.85 -25.49 8.04
C THR A 212 -0.25 -25.65 6.99
N GLN A 213 -1.04 -24.62 6.70
CA GLN A 213 -2.13 -24.70 5.73
C GLN A 213 -1.73 -24.35 4.28
N SER A 214 -0.54 -23.77 4.03
CA SER A 214 -0.06 -23.48 2.67
C SER A 214 0.73 -24.63 2.02
N SER A 215 0.74 -25.82 2.61
CA SER A 215 1.46 -27.01 2.09
C SER A 215 0.52 -28.08 1.53
N SER A 216 -0.77 -27.76 1.39
CA SER A 216 -1.78 -28.67 0.90
C SER A 216 -2.79 -27.92 0.03
N GLU A 217 -2.37 -27.59 -1.19
CA GLU A 217 -3.20 -27.47 -2.40
C GLU A 217 -2.30 -27.42 -3.64
#